data_AF-A0A4R4TV78-F1
#
_entry.id   AF-A0A4R4TV78-F1
#
_cell.length_a   1.000
_cell.length_b   1.000
_cell.length_c   1.000
_cell.angle_alpha   90.00
_cell.angle_beta   90.00
_cell.angle_gamma   90.00
#
_symmetry.space_group_name_H-M   'P 1'
#
loop_
_entity.id
_entity.type
_entity.pdbx_description
1 polymer ?
#
loop_
_entity_poly.entity_id
_entity_poly.type
_entity_poly.pdbx_seq_one_letter_code
_entity_poly.pdbx_strand_id
1 'polypeptide(L)'
;MPDRIRKHRSKIAVAVVAAVLVLGLVRVEQGGGEDPSDDVRKNARRVHCLSPKQRPELVHTAIRLGEAAPGSTETAFRPIRNGRAGTPTALDKWSLDSREAFGNVCKPLAVLTGSKALQDPPPKPPLWRRIGTNPLFTLIIGALLTLATAMLTARTARHQMLADQLNTAAAEYLKASDGVRRARFRGGLLDENALEERRVELWSAVLRVPLPPTQSRGLLRRLDRAHRALKVDEFDNERTIAELHELSSELAAAVRGEVVTAGEDIEAAANTSGGGR
;
A
#
# COMPACT_ATOMS: atom_id res chain seq x y z
N MET A 1 -21.45 7.45 3.14
CA MET A 1 -20.46 6.71 3.98
C MET A 1 -19.25 6.04 3.26
N PRO A 2 -18.99 6.14 1.92
CA PRO A 2 -17.83 5.45 1.32
C PRO A 2 -16.48 6.21 1.40
N ASP A 3 -16.45 7.52 1.64
CA ASP A 3 -15.22 8.31 1.50
C ASP A 3 -14.24 8.25 2.69
N ARG A 4 -14.72 8.02 3.92
CA ARG A 4 -13.82 7.78 5.08
C ARG A 4 -13.04 6.47 4.94
N ILE A 5 -13.65 5.46 4.29
CA ILE A 5 -12.99 4.18 3.99
C ILE A 5 -11.87 4.39 2.95
N ARG A 6 -12.04 5.35 2.02
CA ARG A 6 -11.06 5.65 0.96
C ARG A 6 -9.80 6.33 1.50
N LYS A 7 -9.91 7.21 2.49
CA LYS A 7 -8.79 7.96 3.09
C LYS A 7 -7.92 7.10 4.03
N HIS A 8 -8.49 6.09 4.69
CA HIS A 8 -7.72 5.07 5.40
C HIS A 8 -7.13 4.02 4.47
N ARG A 9 -7.84 3.65 3.40
CA ARG A 9 -7.32 2.75 2.37
C ARG A 9 -6.06 3.28 1.71
N SER A 10 -5.85 4.59 1.53
CA SER A 10 -4.61 5.09 0.93
C SER A 10 -3.40 4.96 1.85
N LYS A 11 -3.54 5.26 3.15
CA LYS A 11 -2.44 5.07 4.13
C LYS A 11 -2.11 3.60 4.33
N ILE A 12 -3.13 2.74 4.41
CA ILE A 12 -2.97 1.29 4.50
C ILE A 12 -2.40 0.74 3.19
N ALA A 13 -2.83 1.23 2.02
CA ALA A 13 -2.28 0.80 0.73
C ALA A 13 -0.81 1.16 0.58
N VAL A 14 -0.36 2.34 1.05
CA VAL A 14 1.07 2.70 1.01
C VAL A 14 1.88 1.80 1.95
N ALA A 15 1.40 1.53 3.16
CA ALA A 15 2.06 0.62 4.10
C ALA A 15 2.07 -0.83 3.58
N VAL A 16 0.98 -1.28 2.95
CA VAL A 16 0.88 -2.62 2.34
C VAL A 16 1.76 -2.72 1.11
N VAL A 17 1.84 -1.71 0.25
CA VAL A 17 2.74 -1.71 -0.92
C VAL A 17 4.20 -1.70 -0.47
N ALA A 18 4.55 -0.92 0.55
CA ALA A 18 5.90 -0.94 1.13
C ALA A 18 6.22 -2.30 1.77
N ALA A 19 5.29 -2.86 2.55
CA ALA A 19 5.45 -4.19 3.14
C ALA A 19 5.52 -5.30 2.08
N VAL A 20 4.75 -5.22 1.00
CA VAL A 20 4.77 -6.17 -0.13
C VAL A 20 6.05 -6.04 -0.95
N LEU A 21 6.62 -4.84 -1.10
CA LEU A 21 7.93 -4.64 -1.73
C LEU A 21 9.03 -5.28 -0.88
N VAL A 22 9.01 -5.10 0.44
CA VAL A 22 9.98 -5.69 1.37
C VAL A 22 9.81 -7.21 1.44
N LEU A 23 8.58 -7.72 1.60
CA LEU A 23 8.28 -9.16 1.61
C LEU A 23 8.54 -9.81 0.25
N GLY A 24 8.31 -9.10 -0.86
CA GLY A 24 8.63 -9.56 -2.20
C GLY A 24 10.14 -9.73 -2.40
N LEU A 25 10.94 -8.77 -1.94
CA LEU A 25 12.41 -8.88 -1.95
C LEU A 25 12.90 -10.05 -1.07
N VAL A 26 12.30 -10.28 0.10
CA VAL A 26 12.69 -11.37 1.01
C VAL A 26 12.23 -12.76 0.51
N ARG A 27 11.02 -12.90 -0.06
CA ARG A 27 10.55 -14.19 -0.59
C ARG A 27 11.27 -14.63 -1.85
N VAL A 28 11.70 -13.67 -2.66
CA VAL A 28 12.44 -13.96 -3.90
C VAL A 28 13.86 -14.46 -3.60
N GLU A 29 14.40 -14.25 -2.38
CA GLU A 29 15.63 -14.92 -1.94
C GLU A 29 15.46 -16.38 -1.50
N GLN A 30 14.27 -16.80 -1.09
CA GLN A 30 14.00 -18.19 -0.64
C GLN A 30 13.36 -19.07 -1.71
N GLY A 31 12.78 -18.48 -2.75
CA GLY A 31 12.27 -19.21 -3.91
C GLY A 31 13.39 -19.56 -4.89
N GLY A 32 14.28 -20.47 -4.49
CA GLY A 32 15.18 -21.16 -5.40
C GLY A 32 14.34 -21.96 -6.40
N GLY A 33 13.94 -21.33 -7.50
CA GLY A 33 13.34 -22.02 -8.63
C GLY A 33 14.34 -23.05 -9.12
N GLU A 34 14.06 -24.31 -8.79
CA GLU A 34 14.81 -25.46 -9.26
C GLU A 34 14.62 -25.52 -10.77
N ASP A 35 15.64 -25.08 -11.50
CA ASP A 35 15.62 -25.05 -12.96
C ASP A 35 15.41 -26.50 -13.43
N PRO A 36 14.48 -26.80 -14.36
CA PRO A 36 14.26 -28.16 -14.86
C PRO A 36 15.54 -28.81 -15.42
N SER A 37 16.55 -28.01 -15.79
CA SER A 37 17.88 -28.49 -16.15
C SER A 37 18.70 -29.06 -14.97
N ASP A 38 18.41 -28.68 -13.73
CA ASP A 38 19.08 -29.20 -12.54
C ASP A 38 18.60 -30.61 -12.18
N ASP A 39 17.32 -30.91 -12.35
CA ASP A 39 16.78 -32.25 -12.10
C ASP A 39 17.29 -33.27 -13.11
N VAL A 40 17.37 -32.89 -14.39
CA VAL A 40 17.96 -33.74 -15.44
C VAL A 40 19.44 -34.03 -15.12
N ARG A 41 20.19 -33.02 -14.65
CA ARG A 41 21.60 -33.17 -14.26
C ARG A 41 21.76 -34.05 -13.01
N LYS A 42 20.91 -33.89 -11.99
CA LYS A 42 20.90 -34.74 -10.78
C LYS A 42 20.64 -36.20 -11.15
N ASN A 43 19.68 -36.45 -12.05
CA ASN A 43 19.38 -37.80 -12.53
C ASN A 43 20.54 -38.39 -13.35
N ALA A 44 21.16 -37.61 -14.24
CA ALA A 44 22.33 -38.06 -15.01
C ALA A 44 23.52 -38.43 -14.11
N ARG A 45 23.80 -37.64 -13.05
CA ARG A 45 24.84 -37.97 -12.05
C ARG A 45 24.53 -39.28 -11.34
N ARG A 46 23.27 -39.49 -10.95
CA ARG A 46 22.85 -40.72 -10.28
C ARG A 46 23.06 -41.95 -11.16
N VAL A 47 22.70 -41.89 -12.43
CA VAL A 47 22.94 -42.98 -13.39
C VAL A 47 24.44 -43.25 -13.56
N HIS A 48 25.27 -42.20 -13.67
CA HIS A 48 26.72 -42.34 -13.79
C HIS A 48 27.35 -43.04 -12.58
N CYS A 49 27.03 -42.57 -11.37
CA CYS A 49 27.57 -43.12 -10.12
C CYS A 49 27.04 -44.54 -9.81
N LEU A 50 25.85 -44.89 -10.29
CA LEU A 50 25.30 -46.25 -10.17
C LEU A 50 25.73 -47.19 -11.31
N SER A 51 26.56 -46.73 -12.25
CA SER A 51 27.06 -47.60 -13.32
C SER A 51 27.98 -48.69 -12.75
N PRO A 52 27.99 -49.91 -13.33
CA PRO A 52 28.78 -51.04 -12.80
C PRO A 52 30.27 -50.73 -12.63
N LYS A 53 30.82 -49.84 -13.47
CA LYS A 53 32.21 -49.41 -13.39
C LYS A 53 32.51 -48.51 -12.19
N GLN A 54 31.50 -47.75 -11.74
CA GLN A 54 31.65 -46.71 -10.71
C GLN A 54 31.17 -47.17 -9.33
N ARG A 55 30.35 -48.22 -9.25
CA ARG A 55 29.85 -48.78 -7.99
C ARG A 55 30.95 -49.10 -6.96
N PRO A 56 32.07 -49.76 -7.30
CA PRO A 56 33.09 -50.04 -6.28
C PRO A 56 33.74 -48.76 -5.73
N GLU A 57 33.99 -47.79 -6.61
CA GLU A 57 34.63 -46.53 -6.23
C GLU A 57 33.67 -45.59 -5.47
N LEU A 58 32.37 -45.69 -5.74
CA LEU A 58 31.31 -45.06 -4.97
C LEU A 58 31.27 -45.60 -3.53
N VAL A 59 31.33 -46.93 -3.36
CA VAL A 59 31.35 -47.55 -2.02
C VAL A 59 32.61 -47.13 -1.26
N HIS A 60 33.77 -47.15 -1.91
CA HIS A 60 35.03 -46.73 -1.28
C HIS A 60 34.99 -45.26 -0.86
N THR A 61 34.50 -44.38 -1.73
CA THR A 61 34.31 -42.96 -1.41
C THR A 61 33.31 -42.76 -0.26
N ALA A 62 32.21 -43.52 -0.23
CA ALA A 62 31.22 -43.44 0.83
C ALA A 62 31.81 -43.83 2.19
N ILE A 63 32.64 -44.88 2.24
CA ILE A 63 33.36 -45.28 3.47
C ILE A 63 34.30 -44.15 3.90
N ARG A 64 35.06 -43.58 2.96
CA ARG A 64 36.05 -42.53 3.24
C ARG A 64 35.41 -41.23 3.74
N LEU A 65 34.21 -40.91 3.28
CA LEU A 65 33.42 -39.75 3.71
C LEU A 65 32.58 -40.04 4.97
N GLY A 66 32.62 -41.26 5.52
CA GLY A 66 31.84 -41.63 6.71
C GLY A 66 30.35 -41.81 6.45
N GLU A 67 29.93 -41.91 5.19
CA GLU A 67 28.54 -42.15 4.78
C GLU A 67 28.20 -43.65 4.75
N ALA A 68 29.22 -44.52 4.73
CA ALA A 68 29.09 -45.97 4.78
C ALA A 68 30.01 -46.60 5.83
N ALA A 69 29.56 -47.70 6.44
CA ALA A 69 30.35 -48.43 7.43
C ALA A 69 31.50 -49.21 6.76
N PRO A 70 32.64 -49.38 7.46
CA PRO A 70 33.71 -50.29 7.01
C PRO A 70 33.16 -51.69 6.72
N GLY A 71 33.62 -52.31 5.62
CA GLY A 71 33.12 -53.60 5.17
C GLY A 71 31.83 -53.54 4.33
N SER A 72 31.34 -52.35 3.99
CA SER A 72 30.29 -52.19 2.98
C SER A 72 30.77 -52.68 1.61
N THR A 73 29.89 -53.37 0.89
CA THR A 73 30.14 -53.84 -0.48
C THR A 73 29.03 -53.35 -1.41
N GLU A 74 29.17 -53.60 -2.71
CA GLU A 74 28.14 -53.22 -3.70
C GLU A 74 26.79 -53.92 -3.47
N THR A 75 26.82 -55.16 -2.98
CA THR A 75 25.63 -55.99 -2.74
C THR A 75 25.09 -55.84 -1.31
N ALA A 76 25.91 -55.39 -0.37
CA ALA A 76 25.55 -55.21 1.03
C ALA A 76 26.07 -53.86 1.55
N PHE A 77 25.53 -52.77 1.02
CA PHE A 77 25.89 -51.42 1.42
C PHE A 77 25.30 -51.08 2.78
N ARG A 78 26.11 -50.60 3.74
CA ARG A 78 25.67 -50.30 5.10
C ARG A 78 25.80 -48.79 5.36
N PRO A 79 24.75 -47.98 5.15
CA PRO A 79 24.81 -46.55 5.37
C PRO A 79 25.01 -46.24 6.84
N ILE A 80 25.81 -45.23 7.17
CA ILE A 80 25.92 -44.72 8.53
C ILE A 80 24.82 -43.67 8.75
N ARG A 81 24.04 -43.81 9.82
CA ARG A 81 23.08 -42.79 10.27
C ARG A 81 23.30 -42.53 11.75
N ASN A 82 23.47 -41.27 12.13
CA ASN A 82 23.74 -40.87 13.52
C ASN A 82 24.92 -41.63 14.15
N GLY A 83 25.99 -41.85 13.37
CA GLY A 83 27.20 -42.55 13.83
C GLY A 83 27.07 -44.07 14.00
N ARG A 84 25.93 -44.68 13.63
CA ARG A 84 25.74 -46.13 13.69
C ARG A 84 25.55 -46.73 12.30
N ALA A 85 26.10 -47.93 12.10
CA ALA A 85 25.90 -48.69 10.88
C ALA A 85 24.43 -49.15 10.77
N GLY A 86 23.78 -48.78 9.68
CA GLY A 86 22.42 -49.19 9.36
C GLY A 86 22.34 -50.62 8.82
N THR A 87 21.11 -51.06 8.55
CA THR A 87 20.85 -52.35 7.91
C THR A 87 21.43 -52.40 6.50
N PRO A 88 21.97 -53.55 6.04
CA PRO A 88 22.41 -53.72 4.67
C PRO A 88 21.30 -53.38 3.68
N THR A 89 21.62 -52.58 2.67
CA THR A 89 20.71 -52.16 1.61
C THR A 89 21.43 -52.19 0.26
N ALA A 90 20.66 -52.23 -0.83
CA ALA A 90 21.20 -52.08 -2.18
C ALA A 90 21.58 -50.61 -2.44
N LEU A 91 22.65 -50.37 -3.19
CA LEU A 91 23.08 -49.02 -3.59
C LEU A 91 21.96 -48.22 -4.29
N ASP A 92 21.20 -48.89 -5.16
CA ASP A 92 20.07 -48.27 -5.87
C ASP A 92 18.99 -47.77 -4.89
N LYS A 93 18.71 -48.55 -3.84
CA LYS A 93 17.76 -48.18 -2.79
C LYS A 93 18.31 -47.06 -1.90
N TRP A 94 19.57 -47.13 -1.51
CA TRP A 94 20.23 -46.05 -0.76
C TRP A 94 20.20 -44.70 -1.51
N SER A 95 20.42 -44.72 -2.83
CA SER A 95 20.36 -43.50 -3.65
C SER A 95 18.98 -42.82 -3.66
N LEU A 96 17.90 -43.57 -3.40
CA LEU A 96 16.54 -43.06 -3.29
C LEU A 96 16.25 -42.58 -1.87
N ASP A 97 16.58 -43.39 -0.88
CA ASP A 97 16.25 -43.16 0.53
C ASP A 97 17.12 -42.08 1.17
N SER A 98 18.29 -41.79 0.60
CA SER A 98 19.25 -40.82 1.14
C SER A 98 19.90 -40.01 0.01
N ARG A 99 19.04 -39.30 -0.75
CA ARG A 99 19.45 -38.50 -1.92
C ARG A 99 20.58 -37.52 -1.63
N GLU A 100 20.57 -36.89 -0.46
CA GLU A 100 21.57 -35.90 -0.07
C GLU A 100 22.94 -36.55 0.20
N ALA A 101 22.98 -37.58 1.05
CA ALA A 101 24.19 -38.37 1.33
C ALA A 101 24.77 -38.97 0.04
N PHE A 102 23.91 -39.59 -0.79
CA PHE A 102 24.31 -40.09 -2.10
C PHE A 102 24.89 -39.00 -2.98
N GLY A 103 24.26 -37.82 -3.04
CA GLY A 103 24.73 -36.67 -3.79
C GLY A 103 26.10 -36.18 -3.32
N ASN A 104 26.35 -36.18 -2.01
CA ASN A 104 27.62 -35.77 -1.42
C ASN A 104 28.76 -36.73 -1.75
N VAL A 105 28.49 -38.03 -1.83
CA VAL A 105 29.48 -39.04 -2.26
C VAL A 105 29.67 -39.04 -3.79
N CYS A 106 28.60 -38.89 -4.56
CA CYS A 106 28.64 -38.96 -6.02
C CYS A 106 29.26 -37.71 -6.67
N LYS A 107 29.11 -36.52 -6.06
CA LYS A 107 29.72 -35.27 -6.54
C LYS A 107 31.24 -35.36 -6.74
N PRO A 108 32.07 -35.71 -5.73
CA PRO A 108 33.51 -35.80 -5.90
C PRO A 108 33.90 -36.91 -6.88
N LEU A 109 33.18 -38.03 -6.91
CA LEU A 109 33.40 -39.11 -7.86
C LEU A 109 33.17 -38.66 -9.32
N ALA A 110 32.10 -37.91 -9.58
CA ALA A 110 31.81 -37.35 -10.90
C ALA A 110 32.87 -36.32 -11.36
N VAL A 111 33.51 -35.61 -10.42
CA VAL A 111 34.62 -34.70 -10.73
C VAL A 111 35.88 -35.50 -11.11
N LEU A 112 36.24 -36.52 -10.33
CA LEU A 112 37.44 -37.34 -10.54
C LEU A 112 37.37 -38.18 -11.81
N THR A 113 36.17 -38.66 -12.17
CA THR A 113 35.96 -39.52 -13.34
C THR A 113 35.82 -38.74 -14.66
N GLY A 114 36.01 -37.41 -14.63
CA GLY A 114 36.25 -36.61 -15.82
C GLY A 114 35.06 -36.48 -16.78
N SER A 115 33.83 -36.78 -16.34
CA SER A 115 32.65 -36.58 -17.18
C SER A 115 32.40 -35.08 -17.36
N LYS A 116 32.96 -34.49 -18.43
CA LYS A 116 32.81 -33.06 -18.79
C LYS A 116 31.34 -32.61 -18.78
N ALA A 117 30.41 -33.48 -19.19
CA ALA A 117 28.97 -33.23 -19.18
C ALA A 117 28.37 -33.01 -17.77
N LEU A 118 29.09 -33.34 -16.70
CA LEU A 118 28.67 -33.16 -15.31
C LEU A 118 29.42 -32.03 -14.60
N GLN A 119 30.46 -31.46 -15.22
CA GLN A 119 31.34 -30.43 -14.67
C GLN A 119 30.94 -28.99 -15.06
N ASP A 120 29.82 -28.79 -15.77
CA ASP A 120 29.40 -27.44 -16.15
C ASP A 120 29.19 -26.53 -14.92
N PRO A 121 29.63 -25.26 -15.00
CA PRO A 121 29.63 -24.33 -13.88
C PRO A 121 28.22 -24.14 -13.31
N PRO A 122 28.10 -23.76 -12.01
CA PRO A 122 26.81 -23.52 -11.38
C PRO A 122 25.97 -22.57 -12.24
N PRO A 123 24.64 -22.81 -12.35
CA PRO A 123 23.77 -21.98 -13.16
C PRO A 123 23.95 -20.50 -12.78
N LYS A 124 24.14 -19.65 -13.79
CA LYS A 124 24.30 -18.21 -13.57
C LYS A 124 23.13 -17.72 -12.73
N PRO A 125 23.36 -16.86 -11.71
CA PRO A 125 22.26 -16.35 -10.91
C PRO A 125 21.24 -15.68 -11.82
N PRO A 126 19.93 -15.84 -11.53
CA PRO A 126 18.89 -15.31 -12.39
C PRO A 126 19.03 -13.80 -12.55
N LEU A 127 18.72 -13.27 -13.74
CA LEU A 127 18.95 -11.87 -14.12
C LEU A 127 18.38 -10.86 -13.13
N TRP A 128 17.25 -11.17 -12.48
CA TRP A 128 16.64 -10.30 -11.48
C TRP A 128 17.56 -10.07 -10.27
N ARG A 129 18.38 -11.06 -9.89
CA ARG A 129 19.30 -10.95 -8.74
C ARG A 129 20.45 -10.02 -9.06
N ARG A 130 20.92 -10.01 -10.32
CA ARG A 130 21.91 -9.03 -10.81
C ARG A 130 21.35 -7.61 -10.88
N ILE A 131 20.09 -7.45 -11.26
CA ILE A 131 19.42 -6.15 -11.31
C ILE A 131 19.19 -5.61 -9.90
N GLY A 132 18.77 -6.46 -8.96
CA GLY A 132 18.53 -6.08 -7.56
C GLY A 132 19.82 -5.66 -6.82
N THR A 133 20.97 -6.23 -7.18
CA THR A 133 22.27 -5.86 -6.60
C THR A 133 22.90 -4.62 -7.24
N ASN A 134 22.28 -4.03 -8.27
CA ASN A 134 22.84 -2.87 -8.95
C ASN A 134 22.59 -1.58 -8.12
N PRO A 135 23.63 -0.83 -7.70
CA PRO A 135 23.47 0.39 -6.91
C PRO A 135 22.68 1.50 -7.62
N LEU A 136 22.62 1.49 -8.96
CA LEU A 136 21.75 2.40 -9.71
C LEU A 136 20.27 2.14 -9.41
N PHE A 137 19.88 0.88 -9.24
CA PHE A 137 18.49 0.51 -9.01
C PHE A 137 18.01 0.99 -7.63
N THR A 138 18.86 0.87 -6.61
CA THR A 138 18.55 1.37 -5.26
C THR A 138 18.45 2.90 -5.22
N LEU A 139 19.30 3.62 -5.96
CA LEU A 139 19.22 5.07 -6.12
C LEU A 139 17.91 5.51 -6.79
N ILE A 140 17.50 4.83 -7.86
CA ILE A 140 16.24 5.14 -8.57
C ILE A 140 15.05 4.93 -7.64
N ILE A 141 15.01 3.83 -6.89
CA ILE A 141 13.95 3.57 -5.92
C ILE A 141 13.95 4.64 -4.82
N GLY A 142 15.11 5.00 -4.28
CA GLY A 142 15.22 6.06 -3.26
C GLY A 142 14.71 7.41 -3.76
N ALA A 143 15.03 7.78 -5.00
CA ALA A 143 14.56 9.01 -5.63
C ALA A 143 13.05 9.01 -5.84
N LEU A 144 12.48 7.91 -6.34
CA LEU A 144 11.04 7.76 -6.53
C LEU A 144 10.28 7.82 -5.20
N LEU A 145 10.80 7.19 -4.14
CA LEU A 145 10.20 7.22 -2.81
C LEU A 145 10.22 8.64 -2.23
N THR A 146 11.33 9.36 -2.41
CA THR A 146 11.47 10.75 -1.97
C THR A 146 10.49 11.67 -2.71
N LEU A 147 10.37 11.52 -4.03
CA LEU A 147 9.46 12.31 -4.85
C LEU A 147 7.98 12.03 -4.50
N ALA A 148 7.62 10.77 -4.29
CA ALA A 148 6.28 10.39 -3.85
C ALA A 148 5.94 11.01 -2.48
N THR A 149 6.90 10.98 -1.55
CA THR A 149 6.73 11.58 -0.21
C THR A 149 6.57 13.09 -0.30
N ALA A 150 7.40 13.78 -1.09
CA ALA A 150 7.33 15.22 -1.31
C ALA A 150 6.01 15.66 -1.98
N MET A 151 5.50 14.89 -2.95
CA MET A 151 4.21 15.18 -3.57
C MET A 151 3.05 15.03 -2.58
N LEU A 152 3.10 14.03 -1.71
CA LEU A 152 2.08 13.82 -0.68
C LEU A 152 2.08 14.96 0.34
N THR A 153 3.25 15.38 0.83
CA THR A 153 3.36 16.48 1.81
C THR A 153 2.98 17.83 1.20
N ALA A 154 3.37 18.10 -0.05
CA ALA A 154 2.98 19.32 -0.76
C ALA A 154 1.45 19.40 -0.94
N ARG A 155 0.80 18.26 -1.23
CA ARG A 155 -0.66 18.21 -1.37
C ARG A 155 -1.37 18.47 -0.04
N THR A 156 -0.88 17.90 1.07
CA THR A 156 -1.47 18.16 2.39
C THR A 156 -1.29 19.61 2.82
N ALA A 157 -0.11 20.20 2.58
CA ALA A 157 0.16 21.60 2.89
C ALA A 157 -0.75 22.55 2.10
N ARG A 158 -0.96 22.28 0.80
CA ARG A 158 -1.92 23.05 -0.02
C ARG A 158 -3.34 22.95 0.50
N HIS A 159 -3.78 21.77 0.91
CA HIS A 159 -5.12 21.60 1.48
C HIS A 159 -5.29 22.35 2.80
N GLN A 160 -4.27 22.36 3.66
CA GLN A 160 -4.28 23.13 4.92
C GLN A 160 -4.32 24.63 4.65
N MET A 161 -3.51 25.14 3.72
CA MET A 161 -3.52 26.56 3.37
C MET A 161 -4.87 27.02 2.82
N LEU A 162 -5.49 26.22 1.93
CA LEU A 162 -6.82 26.53 1.39
C LEU A 162 -7.92 26.46 2.45
N ALA A 163 -7.80 25.51 3.39
CA ALA A 163 -8.68 25.40 4.54
C ALA A 163 -8.59 26.65 5.45
N ASP A 164 -7.38 27.12 5.74
CA ASP A 164 -7.14 28.30 6.56
C ASP A 164 -7.66 29.58 5.88
N GLN A 165 -7.50 29.70 4.55
CA GLN A 165 -8.08 30.80 3.77
C GLN A 165 -9.61 30.80 3.84
N LEU A 166 -10.24 29.64 3.68
CA LEU A 166 -11.70 29.52 3.75
C LEU A 166 -12.22 29.84 5.17
N ASN A 167 -11.55 29.35 6.21
CA ASN A 167 -11.91 29.64 7.61
C ASN A 167 -11.76 31.13 7.93
N THR A 168 -10.69 31.77 7.45
CA THR A 168 -10.45 33.20 7.65
C THR A 168 -11.54 34.02 6.98
N ALA A 169 -11.83 33.75 5.70
CA ALA A 169 -12.90 34.45 4.97
C ALA A 169 -14.28 34.23 5.61
N ALA A 170 -14.57 33.02 6.09
CA ALA A 170 -15.82 32.71 6.79
C ALA A 170 -15.94 33.47 8.11
N ALA A 171 -14.86 33.54 8.89
CA ALA A 171 -14.84 34.28 10.15
C ALA A 171 -14.99 35.79 9.94
N GLU A 172 -14.35 36.35 8.91
CA GLU A 172 -14.48 37.77 8.55
C GLU A 172 -15.90 38.11 8.07
N TYR A 173 -16.50 37.23 7.27
CA TYR A 173 -17.91 37.39 6.86
C TYR A 173 -18.87 37.34 8.05
N LEU A 174 -18.72 36.36 8.96
CA LEU A 174 -19.56 36.26 10.15
C LEU A 174 -19.38 37.49 11.05
N LYS A 175 -18.15 37.96 11.24
CA LYS A 175 -17.85 39.19 11.98
C LYS A 175 -18.51 40.43 11.35
N ALA A 176 -18.48 40.54 10.03
CA ALA A 176 -19.16 41.62 9.30
C ALA A 176 -20.69 41.53 9.48
N SER A 177 -21.26 40.33 9.37
CA SER A 177 -22.70 40.12 9.60
C SER A 177 -23.14 40.49 11.03
N ASP A 178 -22.31 40.19 12.03
CA ASP A 178 -22.52 40.61 13.41
C ASP A 178 -22.42 42.13 13.60
N GLY A 179 -21.50 42.78 12.89
CA GLY A 179 -21.35 44.23 12.88
C GLY A 179 -22.60 44.92 12.33
N VAL A 180 -23.08 44.47 11.18
CA VAL A 180 -24.32 44.92 10.54
C VAL A 180 -25.52 44.74 11.47
N ARG A 181 -25.62 43.58 12.12
CA ARG A 181 -26.67 43.30 13.12
C ARG A 181 -26.64 44.33 14.26
N ARG A 182 -25.48 44.54 14.88
CA ARG A 182 -25.35 45.48 16.02
C ARG A 182 -25.62 46.92 15.60
N ALA A 183 -25.22 47.32 14.39
CA ALA A 183 -25.52 48.64 13.85
C ALA A 183 -27.04 48.83 13.69
N ARG A 184 -27.75 47.83 13.13
CA ARG A 184 -29.20 47.85 12.97
C ARG A 184 -29.93 47.96 14.32
N PHE A 185 -29.56 47.14 15.30
CA PHE A 185 -30.15 47.21 16.66
C PHE A 185 -29.97 48.56 17.36
N ARG A 186 -28.90 49.31 17.02
CA ARG A 186 -28.61 50.62 17.60
C ARG A 186 -29.13 51.79 16.77
N GLY A 187 -29.85 51.53 15.67
CA GLY A 187 -30.28 52.57 14.73
C GLY A 187 -29.12 53.28 14.01
N GLY A 188 -27.95 52.63 13.91
CA GLY A 188 -26.76 53.18 13.27
C GLY A 188 -26.74 52.98 11.75
N LEU A 189 -25.86 53.71 11.06
CA LEU A 189 -25.59 53.55 9.63
C LEU A 189 -25.05 52.13 9.34
N LEU A 190 -25.66 51.46 8.37
CA LEU A 190 -25.26 50.13 7.91
C LEU A 190 -24.08 50.26 6.94
N ASP A 191 -22.98 49.57 7.23
CA ASP A 191 -21.87 49.41 6.28
C ASP A 191 -22.14 48.20 5.36
N GLU A 192 -23.08 48.39 4.44
CA GLU A 192 -23.48 47.34 3.48
C GLU A 192 -22.37 46.99 2.50
N ASN A 193 -21.49 47.95 2.20
CA ASN A 193 -20.35 47.76 1.31
C ASN A 193 -19.33 46.80 1.92
N ALA A 194 -18.99 46.97 3.20
CA ALA A 194 -18.11 46.04 3.90
C ALA A 194 -18.70 44.62 3.95
N LEU A 195 -20.01 44.47 4.14
CA LEU A 195 -20.65 43.14 4.14
C LEU A 195 -20.57 42.46 2.76
N GLU A 196 -20.80 43.19 1.68
CA GLU A 196 -20.69 42.66 0.31
C GLU A 196 -19.26 42.31 -0.06
N GLU A 197 -18.27 43.12 0.33
CA GLU A 197 -16.86 42.81 0.13
C GLU A 197 -16.49 41.46 0.77
N ARG A 198 -16.88 41.24 2.04
CA ARG A 198 -16.61 39.98 2.74
C ARG A 198 -17.37 38.78 2.16
N ARG A 199 -18.57 39.00 1.62
CA ARG A 199 -19.30 37.96 0.88
C ARG A 199 -18.53 37.52 -0.36
N VAL A 200 -18.02 38.47 -1.15
CA VAL A 200 -17.25 38.18 -2.36
C VAL A 200 -15.95 37.46 -2.04
N GLU A 201 -15.26 37.86 -0.97
CA GLU A 201 -14.06 37.16 -0.48
C GLU A 201 -14.36 35.70 -0.10
N LEU A 202 -15.41 35.47 0.70
CA LEU A 202 -15.85 34.12 1.07
C LEU A 202 -16.26 33.30 -0.16
N TRP A 203 -16.97 33.91 -1.12
CA TRP A 203 -17.34 33.26 -2.37
C TRP A 203 -16.10 32.80 -3.14
N SER A 204 -15.12 33.69 -3.30
CA SER A 204 -13.88 33.40 -4.00
C SER A 204 -13.10 32.27 -3.30
N ALA A 205 -13.11 32.24 -1.96
CA ALA A 205 -12.47 31.19 -1.18
C ALA A 205 -13.16 29.84 -1.40
N VAL A 206 -14.50 29.79 -1.38
CA VAL A 206 -15.27 28.57 -1.66
C VAL A 206 -14.98 28.01 -3.06
N LEU A 207 -14.80 28.87 -4.07
CA LEU A 207 -14.46 28.44 -5.44
C LEU A 207 -13.03 27.90 -5.57
N ARG A 208 -12.09 28.33 -4.72
CA ARG A 208 -10.69 27.87 -4.73
C ARG A 208 -10.49 26.53 -4.03
N VAL A 209 -11.38 26.16 -3.11
CA VAL A 209 -11.32 24.85 -2.45
C VAL A 209 -11.78 23.76 -3.43
N PRO A 210 -11.02 22.65 -3.58
CA PRO A 210 -11.36 21.56 -4.50
C PRO A 210 -12.53 20.72 -3.96
N LEU A 211 -13.73 21.29 -3.94
CA LEU A 211 -14.98 20.64 -3.56
C LEU A 211 -15.66 20.02 -4.80
N PRO A 212 -16.46 18.95 -4.61
CA PRO A 212 -17.38 18.49 -5.64
C PRO A 212 -18.25 19.64 -6.16
N PRO A 213 -18.50 19.75 -7.48
CA PRO A 213 -19.28 20.85 -8.06
C PRO A 213 -20.67 21.03 -7.44
N THR A 214 -21.30 19.93 -7.01
CA THR A 214 -22.60 19.94 -6.34
C THR A 214 -22.53 20.60 -4.96
N GLN A 215 -21.52 20.28 -4.16
CA GLN A 215 -21.30 20.87 -2.84
C GLN A 215 -20.94 22.35 -2.92
N SER A 216 -20.03 22.71 -3.83
CA SER A 216 -19.65 24.12 -4.06
C SER A 216 -20.89 24.97 -4.41
N ARG A 217 -21.71 24.51 -5.37
CA ARG A 217 -22.96 25.21 -5.74
C ARG A 217 -23.96 25.28 -4.57
N GLY A 218 -24.07 24.23 -3.78
CA GLY A 218 -24.93 24.21 -2.58
C GLY A 218 -24.53 25.26 -1.56
N LEU A 219 -23.24 25.30 -1.21
CA LEU A 219 -22.68 26.30 -0.28
C LEU A 219 -22.87 27.73 -0.78
N LEU A 220 -22.62 27.98 -2.08
CA LEU A 220 -22.80 29.30 -2.67
C LEU A 220 -24.27 29.75 -2.65
N ARG A 221 -25.21 28.85 -2.96
CA ARG A 221 -26.65 29.15 -2.88
C ARG A 221 -27.11 29.45 -1.45
N ARG A 222 -26.58 28.71 -0.46
CA ARG A 222 -26.88 28.95 0.96
C ARG A 222 -26.29 30.26 1.44
N LEU A 223 -25.04 30.58 1.07
CA LEU A 223 -24.42 31.87 1.32
C LEU A 223 -25.26 33.02 0.74
N ASP A 224 -25.73 32.87 -0.50
CA ASP A 224 -26.61 33.84 -1.16
C ASP A 224 -27.94 34.05 -0.47
N ARG A 225 -28.55 32.97 0.04
CA ARG A 225 -29.81 33.02 0.77
C ARG A 225 -29.62 33.72 2.11
N ALA A 226 -28.61 33.29 2.86
CA ALA A 226 -28.25 33.91 4.14
C ALA A 226 -27.97 35.41 3.94
N HIS A 227 -27.12 35.77 2.97
CA HIS A 227 -26.79 37.16 2.69
C HIS A 227 -28.02 38.01 2.33
N ARG A 228 -28.93 37.48 1.49
CA ARG A 228 -30.19 38.15 1.17
C ARG A 228 -31.09 38.32 2.39
N ALA A 229 -31.20 37.31 3.25
CA ALA A 229 -31.94 37.42 4.50
C ALA A 229 -31.36 38.53 5.40
N LEU A 230 -30.03 38.66 5.51
CA LEU A 230 -29.40 39.74 6.27
C LEU A 230 -29.73 41.13 5.71
N LYS A 231 -29.84 41.25 4.38
CA LYS A 231 -30.16 42.51 3.71
C LYS A 231 -31.63 42.89 3.83
N VAL A 232 -32.54 41.95 3.58
CA VAL A 232 -33.97 42.19 3.39
C VAL A 232 -34.78 42.06 4.68
N ASP A 233 -34.44 41.11 5.57
CA ASP A 233 -35.22 40.82 6.78
C ASP A 233 -34.67 41.51 8.04
N GLU A 234 -35.58 41.82 8.97
CA GLU A 234 -35.24 42.17 10.36
C GLU A 234 -34.54 40.97 11.02
N PHE A 235 -33.38 41.23 11.62
CA PHE A 235 -32.53 40.25 12.30
C PHE A 235 -33.16 39.62 13.57
N ASP A 236 -34.44 39.87 13.84
CA ASP A 236 -35.18 39.31 14.98
C ASP A 236 -35.59 37.85 14.77
N ASN A 237 -35.40 37.30 13.57
CA ASN A 237 -35.73 35.92 13.28
C ASN A 237 -34.55 35.01 13.69
N GLU A 238 -34.68 34.29 14.83
CA GLU A 238 -33.73 33.26 15.29
C GLU A 238 -33.33 32.27 14.18
N ARG A 239 -34.22 32.08 13.21
CA ARG A 239 -34.02 31.27 12.00
C ARG A 239 -32.81 31.71 11.17
N THR A 240 -32.61 33.01 10.95
CA THR A 240 -31.48 33.52 10.14
C THR A 240 -30.14 33.28 10.84
N ILE A 241 -30.14 33.33 12.18
CA ILE A 241 -28.97 33.02 13.01
C ILE A 241 -28.66 31.52 12.97
N ALA A 242 -29.68 30.67 13.07
CA ALA A 242 -29.53 29.23 12.93
C ALA A 242 -28.98 28.86 11.54
N GLU A 243 -29.46 29.49 10.46
CA GLU A 243 -28.97 29.27 9.10
C GLU A 243 -27.50 29.70 8.92
N LEU A 244 -27.07 30.80 9.55
CA LEU A 244 -25.67 31.22 9.55
C LEU A 244 -24.76 30.26 10.33
N HIS A 245 -25.22 29.77 11.48
CA HIS A 245 -24.49 28.75 12.24
C HIS A 245 -24.40 27.43 11.48
N GLU A 246 -25.48 27.00 10.82
CA GLU A 246 -25.49 25.82 9.97
C GLU A 246 -24.50 25.98 8.81
N LEU A 247 -24.54 27.11 8.09
CA LEU A 247 -23.58 27.43 7.03
C LEU A 247 -22.14 27.41 7.53
N SER A 248 -21.86 27.96 8.72
CA SER A 248 -20.53 27.92 9.33
C SER A 248 -20.06 26.50 9.62
N SER A 249 -20.97 25.63 10.08
CA SER A 249 -20.68 24.24 10.39
C SER A 249 -20.43 23.43 9.11
N GLU A 250 -21.17 23.71 8.04
CA GLU A 250 -21.01 23.09 6.73
C GLU A 250 -19.71 23.54 6.05
N LEU A 251 -19.35 24.82 6.17
CA LEU A 251 -18.06 25.34 5.70
C LEU A 251 -16.90 24.66 6.47
N ALA A 252 -17.01 24.51 7.79
CA ALA A 252 -16.01 23.81 8.58
C ALA A 252 -15.91 22.31 8.23
N ALA A 253 -17.03 21.66 7.93
CA ALA A 253 -17.05 20.27 7.48
C ALA A 253 -16.44 20.11 6.07
N ALA A 254 -16.75 21.03 5.14
CA ALA A 254 -16.17 21.08 3.81
C ALA A 254 -14.64 21.27 3.86
N VAL A 255 -14.16 22.14 4.75
CA VAL A 255 -12.73 22.34 5.06
C VAL A 255 -12.06 21.05 5.53
N ARG A 256 -12.72 20.26 6.39
CA ARG A 256 -12.20 18.97 6.87
C ARG A 256 -12.25 17.86 5.81
N GLY A 257 -12.86 18.12 4.65
CA GLY A 257 -13.11 17.14 3.61
C GLY A 257 -14.13 16.09 4.06
N GLU A 258 -15.04 16.46 4.95
CA GLU A 258 -16.19 15.64 5.35
C GLU A 258 -17.29 15.81 4.32
N VAL A 259 -17.97 14.71 3.98
CA VAL A 259 -19.10 14.78 3.07
C VAL A 259 -20.23 15.51 3.80
N VAL A 260 -20.42 16.78 3.44
CA VAL A 260 -21.61 17.52 3.80
C VAL A 260 -22.74 16.95 2.96
N THR A 261 -23.58 16.12 3.57
CA THR A 261 -24.92 15.86 3.06
C THR A 261 -25.67 17.17 3.24
N ALA A 262 -25.66 18.00 2.20
CA ALA A 262 -26.53 19.15 2.12
C ALA A 262 -27.93 18.65 2.50
N GLY A 263 -28.50 19.20 3.58
CA GLY A 263 -29.81 18.77 4.09
C GLY A 263 -30.81 18.69 2.94
N GLU A 264 -31.09 17.47 2.52
CA GLU A 264 -32.17 17.14 1.60
C GLU A 264 -33.44 17.17 2.46
N ASP A 265 -34.36 18.04 2.07
CA ASP A 265 -35.78 18.09 2.44
C ASP A 265 -36.18 18.50 3.87
N ILE A 266 -36.32 19.82 4.08
CA ILE A 266 -37.37 20.38 4.97
C ILE A 266 -38.28 21.34 4.19
N GLU A 267 -38.57 21.03 2.92
CA GLU A 267 -39.59 21.75 2.14
C GLU A 267 -40.74 20.84 1.68
N ALA A 268 -40.68 19.53 1.93
CA ALA A 268 -41.74 18.59 1.58
C ALA A 268 -42.86 18.45 2.64
N ALA A 269 -42.70 18.98 3.86
CA ALA A 269 -43.65 18.75 4.96
C ALA A 269 -44.72 19.86 5.15
N ALA A 270 -44.71 20.93 4.36
CA ALA A 270 -45.64 22.07 4.57
C ALA A 270 -46.91 22.04 3.70
N ASN A 271 -47.03 21.14 2.71
CA ASN A 271 -48.13 21.17 1.74
C ASN A 271 -49.03 19.91 1.71
N THR A 272 -49.24 19.26 2.86
CA THR A 272 -50.33 18.27 3.03
C THR A 272 -51.10 18.52 4.32
N SER A 273 -51.83 19.63 4.37
CA SER A 273 -52.89 19.87 5.36
C SER A 273 -53.94 20.78 4.72
N GLY A 274 -54.85 20.18 3.94
CA GLY A 274 -55.91 20.93 3.28
C GLY A 274 -56.77 20.05 2.38
N GLY A 275 -57.46 19.07 2.98
CA GLY A 275 -58.41 18.25 2.24
C GLY A 275 -59.18 17.31 3.15
N GLY A 276 -60.40 17.72 3.53
CA GLY A 276 -61.43 16.79 3.96
C GLY A 276 -62.06 17.09 5.33
N ARG A 277 -63.02 18.02 5.36
CA ARG A 277 -64.40 17.70 5.71
C ARG A 277 -65.35 18.78 5.21
#